data_AF-X0WMF4-F1
#
_entry.id   AF-X0WMF4-F1
#
_cell.length_a   1.000
_cell.length_b   1.000
_cell.length_c   1.000
_cell.angle_alpha   90.00
_cell.angle_beta   90.00
_cell.angle_gamma   90.00
#
_symmetry.space_group_name_H-M   'P 1'
#
loop_
_entity.id
_entity.type
_entity.pdbx_description
1 polymer ?
#
loop_
_entity_poly.entity_id
_entity_poly.type
_entity_poly.pdbx_seq_one_letter_code
_entity_poly.pdbx_strand_id
1 'polypeptide(L)'
;PDILAGSDFRKLVNRLTMAVKDKKTIILAMGAHVIKIGLSPVILDLMEKGIITGLAMNGAGIIHDLEVAMVGATSEYVDSELPHGKFGMAKETGEFLNMAIREGAKKGDGLGYCVGKSVLEASFPYNKFSLLAGAARMDVPLTVHVAIGTDIIHFHPAVDGSAIGKTSHLDFRIFATLVSHLEGGVYINLGSAVILPEVFLKALTLVRNLGFNVKRFTTVDMDFIRHYRPMNNVVKRPTLEGGEGFSLT
;
A
#
# COMPACT_ATOMS: atom_id res chain seq x y z
N PRO A 1 21.73 -9.41 -13.80
CA PRO A 1 22.17 -9.94 -15.11
C PRO A 1 21.28 -9.34 -16.21
N ASP A 2 21.77 -9.16 -17.43
CA ASP A 2 21.00 -8.51 -18.52
C ASP A 2 20.22 -9.55 -19.33
N ILE A 3 19.39 -10.32 -18.61
CA ILE A 3 18.64 -11.44 -19.18
C ILE A 3 17.23 -11.41 -18.60
N LEU A 4 16.23 -11.56 -19.46
CA LEU A 4 14.81 -11.65 -19.10
C LEU A 4 14.39 -10.51 -18.14
N ALA A 5 13.66 -10.82 -17.07
CA ALA A 5 13.22 -9.86 -16.05
C ALA A 5 14.38 -9.09 -15.38
N GLY A 6 15.62 -9.62 -15.44
CA GLY A 6 16.80 -8.91 -14.95
C GLY A 6 17.14 -7.65 -15.76
N SER A 7 16.84 -7.64 -17.06
CA SER A 7 16.98 -6.44 -17.90
C SER A 7 15.94 -5.38 -17.53
N ASP A 8 14.68 -5.79 -17.38
CA ASP A 8 13.59 -4.88 -17.01
C ASP A 8 13.77 -4.32 -15.60
N PHE A 9 14.23 -5.13 -14.65
CA PHE A 9 14.58 -4.68 -13.31
C PHE A 9 15.68 -3.59 -13.34
N ARG A 10 16.72 -3.76 -14.15
CA ARG A 10 17.76 -2.72 -14.31
C ARG A 10 17.21 -1.44 -14.92
N LYS A 11 16.33 -1.54 -15.92
CA LYS A 11 15.64 -0.38 -16.49
C LYS A 11 14.80 0.33 -15.45
N LEU A 12 14.08 -0.41 -14.61
CA LEU A 12 13.31 0.15 -13.50
C LEU A 12 14.21 0.87 -12.48
N VAL A 13 15.32 0.26 -12.07
CA VAL A 13 16.30 0.89 -11.17
C VAL A 13 16.84 2.19 -11.77
N ASN A 14 17.12 2.23 -13.07
CA ASN A 14 17.53 3.46 -13.76
C ASN A 14 16.41 4.51 -13.74
N ARG A 15 15.15 4.12 -13.98
CA ARG A 15 13.99 5.02 -13.92
C ARG A 15 13.79 5.62 -12.53
N LEU A 16 13.90 4.80 -11.48
CA LEU A 16 13.86 5.24 -10.08
C LEU A 16 14.99 6.23 -9.78
N THR A 17 16.23 5.88 -10.16
CA THR A 17 17.40 6.75 -9.95
C THR A 17 17.22 8.12 -10.63
N MET A 18 16.71 8.15 -11.86
CA MET A 18 16.43 9.41 -12.56
C MET A 18 15.31 10.21 -11.87
N ALA A 19 14.22 9.55 -11.45
CA ALA A 19 13.14 10.20 -10.72
C ALA A 19 13.64 10.84 -9.41
N VAL A 20 14.51 10.15 -8.65
CA VAL A 20 15.15 10.71 -7.45
C VAL A 20 16.02 11.92 -7.79
N LYS A 21 16.87 11.81 -8.81
CA LYS A 21 17.75 12.92 -9.25
C LYS A 21 16.97 14.16 -9.65
N ASP A 22 15.85 13.96 -10.34
CA ASP A 22 14.98 15.02 -10.84
C ASP A 22 13.91 15.44 -9.81
N LYS A 23 14.02 14.97 -8.56
CA LYS A 23 13.11 15.25 -7.43
C LYS A 23 11.64 14.99 -7.77
N LYS A 24 11.38 13.88 -8.45
CA LYS A 24 10.05 13.43 -8.86
C LYS A 24 9.42 12.56 -7.78
N THR A 25 8.09 12.59 -7.72
CA THR A 25 7.31 11.80 -6.78
C THR A 25 7.48 10.31 -7.06
N ILE A 26 7.78 9.54 -6.02
CA ILE A 26 7.82 8.09 -6.05
C ILE A 26 6.84 7.59 -4.99
N ILE A 27 5.77 6.93 -5.45
CA ILE A 27 4.70 6.42 -4.61
C ILE A 27 4.85 4.91 -4.48
N LEU A 28 4.93 4.41 -3.25
CA LEU A 28 4.81 2.99 -2.96
C LEU A 28 3.40 2.66 -2.49
N ALA A 29 2.66 1.92 -3.32
CA ALA A 29 1.39 1.31 -2.97
C ALA A 29 1.63 -0.16 -2.60
N MET A 30 1.25 -0.58 -1.39
CA MET A 30 1.56 -1.92 -0.88
C MET A 30 0.41 -2.64 -0.17
N GLY A 31 0.39 -3.97 -0.29
CA GLY A 31 -0.45 -4.83 0.55
C GLY A 31 0.22 -5.20 1.87
N ALA A 32 -0.58 -5.63 2.84
CA ALA A 32 -0.14 -5.97 4.19
C ALA A 32 0.92 -7.09 4.28
N HIS A 33 0.94 -8.03 3.32
CA HIS A 33 1.91 -9.14 3.31
C HIS A 33 3.38 -8.67 3.20
N VAL A 34 3.63 -7.48 2.65
CA VAL A 34 4.96 -6.88 2.57
C VAL A 34 5.55 -6.67 3.97
N ILE A 35 4.70 -6.31 4.95
CA ILE A 35 5.07 -6.18 6.36
C ILE A 35 5.32 -7.56 6.96
N LYS A 36 4.43 -8.53 6.69
CA LYS A 36 4.52 -9.91 7.20
C LYS A 36 5.82 -10.61 6.82
N ILE A 37 6.37 -10.32 5.64
CA ILE A 37 7.65 -10.88 5.18
C ILE A 37 8.87 -10.04 5.59
N GLY A 38 8.70 -9.01 6.43
CA GLY A 38 9.80 -8.27 7.04
C GLY A 38 10.45 -7.20 6.17
N LEU A 39 9.75 -6.65 5.16
CA LEU A 39 10.32 -5.61 4.30
C LEU A 39 10.22 -4.18 4.86
N SER A 40 9.53 -3.97 6.00
CA SER A 40 9.40 -2.63 6.61
C SER A 40 10.72 -1.90 6.82
N PRO A 41 11.82 -2.53 7.33
CA PRO A 41 13.10 -1.83 7.50
C PRO A 41 13.71 -1.32 6.19
N VAL A 42 13.52 -2.04 5.08
CA VAL A 42 14.00 -1.61 3.76
C VAL A 42 13.20 -0.42 3.26
N ILE A 43 11.87 -0.45 3.44
CA ILE A 43 11.00 0.64 3.03
C ILE A 43 11.29 1.90 3.86
N LEU A 44 11.51 1.75 5.18
CA LEU A 44 11.91 2.85 6.06
C LEU A 44 13.23 3.48 5.61
N ASP A 45 14.25 2.69 5.29
CA ASP A 45 15.53 3.20 4.76
C ASP A 45 15.35 3.99 3.44
N LEU A 46 14.47 3.51 2.55
CA LEU A 46 14.14 4.22 1.31
C LEU A 46 13.37 5.53 1.57
N MET A 47 12.52 5.58 2.58
CA MET A 47 11.83 6.80 3.02
C MET A 47 12.81 7.80 3.64
N GLU A 48 13.70 7.35 4.52
CA GLU A 48 14.73 8.19 5.17
C GLU A 48 15.68 8.81 4.15
N LYS A 49 15.96 8.10 3.06
CA LYS A 49 16.76 8.62 1.93
C LYS A 49 15.97 9.52 0.97
N GLY A 50 14.69 9.77 1.22
CA GLY A 50 13.82 10.56 0.34
C GLY A 50 13.54 9.91 -1.01
N ILE A 51 13.77 8.59 -1.14
CA ILE A 51 13.49 7.84 -2.37
C ILE A 51 12.00 7.56 -2.47
N ILE A 52 11.37 7.09 -1.40
CA ILE A 52 9.90 6.96 -1.35
C ILE A 52 9.35 8.24 -0.73
N THR A 53 8.54 8.96 -1.51
CA THR A 53 7.98 10.26 -1.11
C THR A 53 6.49 10.20 -0.75
N GLY A 54 5.87 9.02 -0.88
CA GLY A 54 4.49 8.78 -0.47
C GLY A 54 4.18 7.29 -0.40
N LEU A 55 3.34 6.91 0.56
CA LEU A 55 2.90 5.53 0.77
C LEU A 55 1.38 5.43 0.66
N ALA A 56 0.91 4.32 0.11
CA ALA A 56 -0.48 3.89 0.16
C ALA A 56 -0.53 2.42 0.58
N MET A 57 -1.46 2.06 1.46
CA MET A 57 -1.67 0.66 1.85
C MET A 57 -3.15 0.28 1.90
N ASN A 58 -3.44 -1.02 1.83
CA ASN A 58 -4.77 -1.52 2.16
C ASN A 58 -5.01 -1.52 3.67
N GLY A 59 -6.26 -1.70 4.11
CA GLY A 59 -6.61 -1.64 5.53
C GLY A 59 -5.90 -2.67 6.41
N ALA A 60 -5.68 -3.90 5.94
CA ALA A 60 -4.85 -4.88 6.66
C ALA A 60 -3.41 -4.40 6.95
N GLY A 61 -2.88 -3.45 6.16
CA GLY A 61 -1.53 -2.89 6.36
C GLY A 61 -1.37 -2.24 7.74
N ILE A 62 -2.38 -1.49 8.21
CA ILE A 62 -2.29 -0.82 9.51
C ILE A 62 -2.33 -1.78 10.70
N ILE A 63 -2.91 -2.96 10.48
CA ILE A 63 -3.06 -4.00 11.50
C ILE A 63 -1.71 -4.66 11.72
N HIS A 64 -1.11 -5.20 10.66
CA HIS A 64 0.20 -5.82 10.76
C HIS A 64 1.29 -4.83 11.18
N ASP A 65 1.24 -3.58 10.72
CA ASP A 65 2.21 -2.57 11.15
C ASP A 65 2.09 -2.27 12.65
N LEU A 66 0.87 -2.18 13.19
CA LEU A 66 0.64 -1.98 14.61
C LEU A 66 1.10 -3.19 15.45
N GLU A 67 0.80 -4.41 15.02
CA GLU A 67 1.26 -5.63 15.68
C GLU A 67 2.80 -5.67 15.74
N VAL A 68 3.47 -5.35 14.63
CA VAL A 68 4.93 -5.22 14.60
C VAL A 68 5.40 -4.13 15.55
N ALA A 69 4.74 -2.98 15.61
CA ALA A 69 5.10 -1.89 16.53
C ALA A 69 4.99 -2.32 18.01
N MET A 70 3.91 -3.03 18.36
CA MET A 70 3.60 -3.46 19.72
C MET A 70 4.51 -4.59 20.20
N VAL A 71 4.67 -5.65 19.40
CA VAL A 71 5.27 -6.92 19.84
C VAL A 71 6.38 -7.44 18.94
N GLY A 72 6.72 -6.76 17.84
CA GLY A 72 7.82 -7.12 16.94
C GLY A 72 7.51 -8.26 15.96
N ALA A 73 6.26 -8.71 15.90
CA ALA A 73 5.79 -9.76 14.99
C ALA A 73 4.32 -9.51 14.61
N THR A 74 3.87 -10.08 13.49
CA THR A 74 2.45 -10.12 13.10
C THR A 74 1.75 -11.30 13.78
N SER A 75 0.52 -11.14 14.27
CA SER A 75 -0.14 -12.13 15.15
C SER A 75 -1.03 -13.17 14.45
N GLU A 76 -1.06 -13.22 13.12
CA GLU A 76 -2.05 -14.02 12.41
C GLU A 76 -1.54 -15.35 11.81
N TYR A 77 -1.89 -16.46 12.49
CA TYR A 77 -1.95 -17.81 11.92
C TYR A 77 -3.41 -18.14 11.57
N VAL A 78 -3.79 -17.88 10.31
CA VAL A 78 -5.17 -18.06 9.81
C VAL A 78 -5.66 -19.50 10.02
N ASP A 79 -4.83 -20.47 9.65
CA ASP A 79 -5.20 -21.89 9.62
C ASP A 79 -5.53 -22.46 11.01
N SER A 80 -4.92 -21.94 12.08
CA SER A 80 -5.13 -22.43 13.45
C SER A 80 -6.29 -21.74 14.17
N GLU A 81 -6.56 -20.47 13.87
CA GLU A 81 -7.55 -19.67 14.63
C GLU A 81 -8.95 -19.65 13.99
N LEU A 82 -9.03 -19.84 12.67
CA LEU A 82 -10.30 -19.75 11.93
C LEU A 82 -11.35 -20.78 12.38
N PRO A 83 -11.02 -22.07 12.63
CA PRO A 83 -12.01 -23.05 13.11
C PRO A 83 -12.62 -22.72 14.48
N HIS A 84 -11.94 -21.88 15.26
CA HIS A 84 -12.37 -21.48 16.61
C HIS A 84 -13.04 -20.11 16.64
N GLY A 85 -13.19 -19.43 15.50
CA GLY A 85 -13.74 -18.07 15.42
C GLY A 85 -12.87 -17.02 16.13
N LYS A 86 -11.59 -17.32 16.37
CA LYS A 86 -10.65 -16.45 17.08
C LYS A 86 -9.74 -15.65 16.15
N PHE A 87 -9.79 -15.93 14.85
CA PHE A 87 -9.00 -15.22 13.86
C PHE A 87 -9.27 -13.71 13.92
N GLY A 88 -8.22 -12.93 14.16
CA GLY A 88 -8.32 -11.47 14.25
C GLY A 88 -8.96 -10.90 15.52
N MET A 89 -9.12 -11.71 16.58
CA MET A 89 -9.79 -11.28 17.82
C MET A 89 -8.84 -10.64 18.85
N ALA A 90 -7.68 -10.13 18.42
CA ALA A 90 -6.76 -9.41 19.30
C ALA A 90 -7.41 -8.09 19.76
N LYS A 91 -7.80 -8.05 21.04
CA LYS A 91 -8.56 -6.95 21.64
C LYS A 91 -7.77 -5.64 21.58
N GLU A 92 -6.49 -5.70 21.94
CA GLU A 92 -5.60 -4.54 22.03
C GLU A 92 -5.43 -3.85 20.67
N THR A 93 -5.18 -4.62 19.61
CA THR A 93 -5.06 -4.14 18.23
C THR A 93 -6.37 -3.50 17.77
N GLY A 94 -7.50 -4.18 18.00
CA GLY A 94 -8.84 -3.71 17.61
C GLY A 94 -9.27 -2.43 18.33
N GLU A 95 -9.06 -2.34 19.65
CA GLU A 95 -9.38 -1.17 20.45
C GLU A 95 -8.52 0.03 20.05
N PHE A 96 -7.21 -0.15 19.91
CA PHE A 96 -6.28 0.92 19.57
C PHE A 96 -6.60 1.55 18.21
N LEU A 97 -6.75 0.72 17.16
CA LEU A 97 -7.00 1.22 15.80
C LEU A 97 -8.36 1.90 15.70
N ASN A 98 -9.42 1.31 16.26
CA ASN A 98 -10.74 1.93 16.21
C ASN A 98 -10.79 3.26 16.98
N MET A 99 -10.09 3.36 18.11
CA MET A 99 -9.95 4.63 18.83
C MET A 99 -9.21 5.68 17.98
N ALA A 100 -8.06 5.33 17.40
CA ALA A 100 -7.28 6.23 16.55
C ALA A 100 -8.08 6.73 15.33
N ILE A 101 -8.85 5.83 14.69
CA ILE A 101 -9.69 6.17 13.54
C ILE A 101 -10.84 7.11 13.95
N ARG A 102 -11.52 6.85 15.07
CA ARG A 102 -12.61 7.71 15.57
C ARG A 102 -12.12 9.11 15.94
N GLU A 103 -10.96 9.21 16.59
CA GLU A 103 -10.37 10.50 16.93
C GLU A 103 -9.89 11.26 15.69
N GLY A 104 -9.28 10.56 14.72
CA GLY A 104 -8.91 11.15 13.43
C GLY A 104 -10.13 11.69 12.67
N ALA A 105 -11.22 10.93 12.66
CA ALA A 105 -12.47 11.36 12.03
C ALA A 105 -13.04 12.64 12.65
N LYS A 106 -12.94 12.81 13.97
CA LYS A 106 -13.35 14.05 14.66
C LYS A 106 -12.46 15.25 14.28
N LYS A 107 -11.16 15.01 14.14
CA LYS A 107 -10.16 16.04 13.78
C LYS A 107 -10.13 16.38 12.30
N GLY A 108 -10.73 15.54 11.45
CA GLY A 108 -10.69 15.72 9.99
C GLY A 108 -9.37 15.22 9.38
N ASP A 109 -8.71 14.28 10.05
CA ASP A 109 -7.45 13.67 9.63
C ASP A 109 -7.69 12.46 8.70
N GLY A 110 -6.76 12.24 7.78
CA GLY A 110 -6.70 11.02 6.98
C GLY A 110 -6.39 9.79 7.84
N LEU A 111 -6.81 8.59 7.42
CA LEU A 111 -6.69 7.36 8.21
C LEU A 111 -5.21 7.03 8.46
N GLY A 112 -4.39 7.02 7.42
CA GLY A 112 -2.96 6.73 7.54
C GLY A 112 -2.24 7.71 8.46
N TYR A 113 -2.55 9.00 8.35
CA TYR A 113 -1.98 10.03 9.22
C TYR A 113 -2.42 9.89 10.68
N CYS A 114 -3.72 9.73 10.95
CA CYS A 114 -4.23 9.68 12.33
C CYS A 114 -3.75 8.42 13.07
N VAL A 115 -3.68 7.28 12.38
CA VAL A 115 -3.14 6.05 12.95
C VAL A 115 -1.62 6.19 13.13
N GLY A 116 -0.87 6.64 12.13
CA GLY A 116 0.59 6.81 12.25
C GLY A 116 1.01 7.75 13.37
N LYS A 117 0.29 8.87 13.54
CA LYS A 117 0.47 9.76 14.68
C LYS A 117 0.20 9.06 16.01
N SER A 118 -0.89 8.30 16.11
CA SER A 118 -1.24 7.56 17.33
C SER A 118 -0.18 6.51 17.68
N VAL A 119 0.33 5.77 16.69
CA VAL A 119 1.40 4.76 16.90
C VAL A 119 2.70 5.44 17.34
N LEU A 120 3.08 6.55 16.70
CA LEU A 120 4.25 7.32 17.07
C LEU A 120 4.18 7.81 18.52
N GLU A 121 3.04 8.39 18.92
CA GLU A 121 2.79 8.90 20.28
C GLU A 121 2.79 7.78 21.33
N ALA A 122 2.21 6.63 21.01
CA ALA A 122 2.14 5.47 21.90
C ALA A 122 3.53 4.89 22.26
N SER A 123 4.56 5.20 21.48
CA SER A 123 5.96 4.84 21.79
C SER A 123 6.17 3.34 22.08
N PHE A 124 5.56 2.47 21.28
CA PHE A 124 5.69 1.02 21.46
C PHE A 124 7.16 0.55 21.29
N PRO A 125 7.55 -0.60 21.89
CA PRO A 125 8.95 -1.06 21.91
C PRO A 125 9.59 -1.24 20.53
N TYR A 126 8.79 -1.48 19.49
CA TYR A 126 9.25 -1.75 18.14
C TYR A 126 8.83 -0.69 17.11
N ASN A 127 8.45 0.52 17.55
CA ASN A 127 8.08 1.65 16.66
C ASN A 127 9.12 1.95 15.56
N LYS A 128 10.40 1.64 15.80
CA LYS A 128 11.47 1.79 14.79
C LYS A 128 11.29 0.92 13.55
N PHE A 129 10.42 -0.09 13.60
CA PHE A 129 10.09 -0.98 12.48
C PHE A 129 8.70 -0.71 11.88
N SER A 130 7.93 0.21 12.47
CA SER A 130 6.60 0.60 11.99
C SER A 130 6.71 1.61 10.85
N LEU A 131 6.09 1.31 9.73
CA LEU A 131 5.92 2.23 8.60
C LEU A 131 5.01 3.39 8.95
N LEU A 132 3.99 3.16 9.78
CA LEU A 132 3.07 4.19 10.25
C LEU A 132 3.78 5.22 11.13
N ALA A 133 4.52 4.76 12.15
CA ALA A 133 5.31 5.63 13.02
C ALA A 133 6.45 6.30 12.24
N GLY A 134 7.08 5.58 11.31
CA GLY A 134 8.12 6.11 10.42
C GLY A 134 7.60 7.24 9.54
N ALA A 135 6.47 7.03 8.86
CA ALA A 135 5.84 8.04 8.01
C ALA A 135 5.46 9.29 8.81
N ALA A 136 4.84 9.12 9.98
CA ALA A 136 4.48 10.23 10.85
C ALA A 136 5.71 11.02 11.36
N ARG A 137 6.80 10.32 11.71
CA ARG A 137 8.06 10.95 12.16
C ARG A 137 8.73 11.76 11.05
N MET A 138 8.69 11.25 9.81
CA MET A 138 9.37 11.83 8.66
C MET A 138 8.51 12.82 7.86
N ASP A 139 7.25 13.03 8.27
CA ASP A 139 6.25 13.80 7.52
C ASP A 139 6.07 13.29 6.07
N VAL A 140 6.12 11.97 5.90
CA VAL A 140 5.86 11.32 4.60
C VAL A 140 4.36 11.01 4.51
N PRO A 141 3.65 11.47 3.47
CA PRO A 141 2.24 11.18 3.30
C PRO A 141 1.99 9.66 3.20
N LEU A 142 1.14 9.14 4.09
CA LEU A 142 0.70 7.75 4.11
C LEU A 142 -0.82 7.70 4.09
N THR A 143 -1.37 6.98 3.11
CA THR A 143 -2.81 6.80 2.93
C THR A 143 -3.22 5.34 3.09
N VAL A 144 -4.44 5.10 3.59
CA VAL A 144 -5.00 3.77 3.83
C VAL A 144 -6.36 3.66 3.14
N HIS A 145 -6.44 2.67 2.25
CA HIS A 145 -7.63 2.41 1.44
C HIS A 145 -8.31 1.15 1.91
N VAL A 146 -9.42 1.34 2.65
CA VAL A 146 -10.12 0.27 3.35
C VAL A 146 -11.12 -0.42 2.42
N ALA A 147 -11.07 -1.74 2.39
CA ALA A 147 -12.15 -2.56 1.87
C ALA A 147 -13.02 -2.99 3.06
N ILE A 148 -14.23 -2.46 3.15
CA ILE A 148 -15.09 -2.69 4.32
C ILE A 148 -15.46 -4.17 4.41
N GLY A 149 -15.27 -4.75 5.59
CA GLY A 149 -15.51 -6.16 5.87
C GLY A 149 -14.33 -7.09 5.62
N THR A 150 -13.19 -6.60 5.11
CA THR A 150 -11.99 -7.45 4.90
C THR A 150 -11.08 -7.52 6.11
N ASP A 151 -11.02 -6.43 6.87
CA ASP A 151 -10.05 -6.28 7.95
C ASP A 151 -10.64 -6.65 9.33
N ILE A 152 -9.80 -7.21 10.22
CA ILE A 152 -10.25 -7.76 11.50
C ILE A 152 -10.85 -6.73 12.46
N ILE A 153 -10.52 -5.44 12.26
CA ILE A 153 -11.09 -4.35 13.06
C ILE A 153 -12.55 -4.05 12.72
N HIS A 154 -13.09 -4.58 11.61
CA HIS A 154 -14.46 -4.31 11.16
C HIS A 154 -15.55 -5.04 11.93
N PHE A 155 -15.23 -6.20 12.52
CA PHE A 155 -16.15 -6.95 13.39
C PHE A 155 -15.89 -6.71 14.88
N HIS A 156 -14.97 -5.79 15.21
CA HIS A 156 -14.70 -5.42 16.59
C HIS A 156 -15.84 -4.55 17.17
N PRO A 157 -16.29 -4.75 18.43
CA PRO A 157 -17.40 -3.97 19.01
C PRO A 157 -17.21 -2.45 19.03
N ALA A 158 -15.95 -1.99 19.00
CA ALA A 158 -15.61 -0.56 18.98
C ALA A 158 -15.64 0.08 17.58
N VAL A 159 -15.99 -0.69 16.53
CA VAL A 159 -15.99 -0.22 15.15
C VAL A 159 -16.95 0.95 14.93
N ASP A 160 -16.48 1.94 14.17
CA ASP A 160 -17.29 3.05 13.69
C ASP A 160 -17.14 3.16 12.16
N GLY A 161 -18.11 2.61 11.43
CA GLY A 161 -18.10 2.61 9.96
C GLY A 161 -18.15 4.02 9.36
N SER A 162 -18.75 4.99 10.06
CA SER A 162 -18.74 6.39 9.60
C SER A 162 -17.35 6.99 9.71
N ALA A 163 -16.66 6.74 10.82
CA ALA A 163 -15.28 7.18 11.01
C ALA A 163 -14.34 6.57 9.96
N ILE A 164 -14.42 5.25 9.72
CA ILE A 164 -13.63 4.55 8.70
C ILE A 164 -13.88 5.13 7.31
N GLY A 165 -15.16 5.28 6.92
CA GLY A 165 -15.52 5.83 5.61
C GLY A 165 -15.01 7.26 5.44
N LYS A 166 -15.15 8.10 6.48
CA LYS A 166 -14.71 9.50 6.46
C LYS A 166 -13.20 9.62 6.29
N THR A 167 -12.41 8.90 7.09
CA THR A 167 -10.95 9.00 7.08
C THR A 167 -10.34 8.33 5.86
N SER A 168 -10.84 7.17 5.42
CA SER A 168 -10.34 6.49 4.22
C SER A 168 -10.70 7.22 2.92
N HIS A 169 -11.88 7.87 2.86
CA HIS A 169 -12.21 8.74 1.73
C HIS A 169 -11.34 10.00 1.68
N LEU A 170 -10.98 10.57 2.83
CA LEU A 170 -10.02 11.68 2.87
C LEU A 170 -8.65 11.22 2.37
N ASP A 171 -8.21 10.03 2.78
CA ASP A 171 -6.99 9.41 2.27
C ASP A 171 -7.01 9.22 0.75
N PHE A 172 -8.15 8.89 0.14
CA PHE A 172 -8.29 8.88 -1.33
C PHE A 172 -7.99 10.26 -1.95
N ARG A 173 -8.46 11.36 -1.33
CA ARG A 173 -8.20 12.72 -1.82
C ARG A 173 -6.73 13.13 -1.65
N ILE A 174 -6.11 12.75 -0.54
CA ILE A 174 -4.67 12.96 -0.29
C ILE A 174 -3.86 12.16 -1.31
N PHE A 175 -4.22 10.90 -1.54
CA PHE A 175 -3.57 10.05 -2.51
C PHE A 175 -3.72 10.60 -3.95
N ALA A 176 -4.89 11.10 -4.32
CA ALA A 176 -5.06 11.80 -5.61
C ALA A 176 -4.14 13.01 -5.74
N THR A 177 -3.86 13.72 -4.63
CA THR A 177 -2.86 14.81 -4.62
C THR A 177 -1.45 14.28 -4.87
N LEU A 178 -1.07 13.13 -4.32
CA LEU A 178 0.23 12.51 -4.66
C LEU A 178 0.27 12.13 -6.15
N VAL A 179 -0.80 11.55 -6.68
CA VAL A 179 -0.90 11.13 -8.09
C VAL A 179 -0.86 12.32 -9.05
N SER A 180 -1.36 13.50 -8.65
CA SER A 180 -1.32 14.70 -9.49
C SER A 180 0.11 15.20 -9.77
N HIS A 181 1.08 14.82 -8.92
CA HIS A 181 2.50 15.16 -9.04
C HIS A 181 3.33 14.05 -9.72
N LEU A 182 2.68 12.99 -10.23
CA LEU A 182 3.36 11.80 -10.73
C LEU A 182 4.05 11.98 -12.09
N GLU A 183 3.88 13.11 -12.79
CA GLU A 183 4.56 13.37 -14.08
C GLU A 183 6.10 13.32 -13.93
N GLY A 184 6.74 12.40 -14.64
CA GLY A 184 8.16 12.06 -14.53
C GLY A 184 8.50 11.18 -13.32
N GLY A 185 7.53 10.87 -12.47
CA GLY A 185 7.66 10.06 -11.26
C GLY A 185 7.48 8.56 -11.48
N VAL A 186 7.35 7.84 -10.37
CA VAL A 186 7.20 6.38 -10.35
C VAL A 186 6.07 5.95 -9.41
N TYR A 187 5.20 5.06 -9.88
CA TYR A 187 4.23 4.35 -9.05
C TYR A 187 4.60 2.87 -8.96
N ILE A 188 4.72 2.37 -7.73
CA ILE A 188 5.09 0.99 -7.43
C ILE A 188 3.88 0.31 -6.79
N ASN A 189 3.34 -0.74 -7.42
CA ASN A 189 2.39 -1.65 -6.79
C ASN A 189 3.13 -2.87 -6.24
N LEU A 190 3.11 -3.07 -4.92
CA LEU A 190 3.83 -4.13 -4.24
C LEU A 190 2.86 -5.01 -3.43
N GLY A 191 2.48 -6.16 -4.00
CA GLY A 191 1.66 -7.15 -3.29
C GLY A 191 0.20 -6.73 -3.06
N SER A 192 -0.39 -5.89 -3.93
CA SER A 192 -1.83 -5.59 -3.93
C SER A 192 -2.45 -5.97 -5.27
N ALA A 193 -3.31 -6.99 -5.27
CA ALA A 193 -3.93 -7.53 -6.47
C ALA A 193 -5.09 -6.68 -6.99
N VAL A 194 -5.84 -6.05 -6.08
CA VAL A 194 -7.13 -5.42 -6.41
C VAL A 194 -7.24 -4.00 -5.84
N ILE A 195 -7.16 -3.84 -4.52
CA ILE A 195 -7.52 -2.57 -3.86
C ILE A 195 -6.69 -1.39 -4.36
N LEU A 196 -5.37 -1.48 -4.32
CA LEU A 196 -4.52 -0.34 -4.73
C LEU A 196 -4.44 -0.14 -6.24
N PRO A 197 -4.42 -1.18 -7.09
CA PRO A 197 -4.62 -1.00 -8.53
C PRO A 197 -5.90 -0.23 -8.87
N GLU A 198 -7.03 -0.58 -8.24
CA GLU A 198 -8.31 0.08 -8.46
C GLU A 198 -8.27 1.53 -7.97
N VAL A 199 -7.79 1.76 -6.75
CA VAL A 199 -7.64 3.12 -6.19
C VAL A 199 -6.75 3.99 -7.07
N PHE A 200 -5.62 3.46 -7.55
CA PHE A 200 -4.71 4.18 -8.44
C PHE A 200 -5.38 4.59 -9.74
N LEU A 201 -6.12 3.69 -10.37
CA LEU A 201 -6.82 4.00 -11.63
C LEU A 201 -7.86 5.12 -11.44
N LYS A 202 -8.58 5.11 -10.30
CA LYS A 202 -9.59 6.14 -9.99
C LYS A 202 -8.95 7.48 -9.67
N ALA A 203 -7.86 7.48 -8.90
CA ALA A 203 -7.08 8.68 -8.63
C ALA A 203 -6.49 9.29 -9.92
N LEU A 204 -5.89 8.47 -10.79
CA LEU A 204 -5.34 8.92 -12.06
C LEU A 204 -6.41 9.53 -12.98
N THR A 205 -7.59 8.91 -13.02
CA THR A 205 -8.75 9.42 -13.77
C THR A 205 -9.18 10.78 -13.24
N LEU A 206 -9.33 10.90 -11.91
CA LEU A 206 -9.71 12.15 -11.26
C LEU A 206 -8.71 13.28 -11.56
N VAL A 207 -7.40 13.05 -11.36
CA VAL A 207 -6.41 14.11 -11.57
C VAL A 207 -6.33 14.56 -13.02
N ARG A 208 -6.46 13.64 -13.98
CA ARG A 208 -6.51 13.99 -15.40
C ARG A 208 -7.76 14.77 -15.76
N ASN A 209 -8.91 14.38 -15.19
CA ASN A 209 -10.17 15.10 -15.37
C ASN A 209 -10.08 16.54 -14.83
N LEU A 210 -9.36 16.75 -13.72
CA LEU A 210 -9.09 18.06 -13.15
C LEU A 210 -8.01 18.87 -13.90
N GLY A 211 -7.44 18.35 -14.99
CA GLY A 211 -6.51 19.07 -15.86
C GLY A 211 -5.02 18.90 -15.52
N PHE A 212 -4.65 18.07 -14.54
CA PHE A 212 -3.24 17.80 -14.24
C PHE A 212 -2.59 16.98 -15.38
N ASN A 213 -1.40 17.42 -15.82
CA ASN A 213 -0.67 16.76 -16.89
C ASN A 213 0.14 15.56 -16.39
N VAL A 214 -0.55 14.45 -16.09
CA VAL A 214 0.05 13.18 -15.63
C VAL A 214 -0.02 12.15 -16.76
N LYS A 215 1.00 12.14 -17.64
CA LYS A 215 1.02 11.33 -18.88
C LYS A 215 2.26 10.46 -19.01
N ARG A 216 3.43 10.93 -18.57
CA ARG A 216 4.71 10.24 -18.73
C ARG A 216 5.29 9.97 -17.35
N PHE A 217 5.08 8.76 -16.86
CA PHE A 217 5.61 8.29 -15.60
C PHE A 217 5.86 6.79 -15.69
N THR A 218 6.62 6.25 -14.74
CA THR A 218 6.93 4.82 -14.70
C THR A 218 5.95 4.12 -13.78
N THR A 219 5.44 2.96 -14.17
CA THR A 219 4.72 2.06 -13.28
C THR A 219 5.45 0.73 -13.18
N VAL A 220 5.38 0.11 -12.01
CA VAL A 220 5.80 -1.29 -11.83
C VAL A 220 4.75 -1.99 -11.00
N ASP A 221 4.45 -3.22 -11.41
CA ASP A 221 3.62 -4.15 -10.67
C ASP A 221 4.49 -5.33 -10.20
N MET A 222 4.52 -5.53 -8.89
CA MET A 222 5.29 -6.54 -8.17
C MET A 222 4.36 -7.44 -7.35
N ASP A 223 3.18 -7.74 -7.88
CA ASP A 223 2.26 -8.72 -7.29
C ASP A 223 2.43 -10.13 -7.91
N PHE A 224 1.96 -11.15 -7.19
CA PHE A 224 2.22 -12.57 -7.47
C PHE A 224 1.38 -13.16 -8.62
N ILE A 225 0.29 -12.50 -9.02
CA ILE A 225 -0.66 -13.06 -9.99
C ILE A 225 -0.24 -12.69 -11.42
N ARG A 226 0.76 -13.40 -11.94
CA ARG A 226 1.01 -13.47 -13.39
C ARG A 226 1.02 -14.91 -13.87
N HIS A 227 0.04 -15.27 -14.68
CA HIS A 227 0.03 -16.56 -15.39
C HIS A 227 1.02 -16.53 -16.57
N TYR A 228 2.31 -16.38 -16.27
CA TYR A 228 3.36 -16.18 -17.28
C TYR A 228 3.37 -17.31 -18.31
N ARG A 229 3.34 -18.58 -17.89
CA ARG A 229 3.45 -19.72 -18.81
C ARG A 229 2.21 -19.87 -19.70
N PRO A 230 0.97 -19.86 -19.19
CA PRO A 230 -0.20 -19.82 -20.06
C PRO A 230 -0.18 -18.63 -21.02
N MET A 231 0.11 -17.42 -20.52
CA MET A 231 0.13 -16.22 -21.36
C MET A 231 1.22 -16.25 -22.43
N ASN A 232 2.42 -16.74 -22.14
CA ASN A 232 3.50 -16.76 -23.11
C ASN A 232 3.45 -17.99 -24.01
N ASN A 233 3.29 -19.18 -23.44
CA ASN A 233 3.44 -20.42 -24.19
C ASN A 233 2.16 -20.84 -24.93
N VAL A 234 0.99 -20.39 -24.49
CA VAL A 234 -0.30 -20.70 -25.14
C VAL A 234 -0.81 -19.50 -25.91
N VAL A 235 -0.87 -18.32 -25.29
CA VAL A 235 -1.55 -17.15 -25.85
C VAL A 235 -0.66 -16.35 -26.81
N LYS A 236 0.60 -16.06 -26.45
CA LYS A 236 1.46 -15.14 -27.22
C LYS A 236 2.41 -15.82 -28.21
N ARG A 237 3.24 -16.79 -27.79
CA ARG A 237 4.32 -17.36 -28.63
C ARG A 237 3.82 -18.15 -29.84
N PRO A 238 2.78 -19.01 -29.73
CA PRO A 238 2.31 -19.80 -30.88
C PRO A 238 1.68 -18.97 -32.01
N THR A 239 1.29 -17.73 -31.72
CA THR A 239 0.50 -16.88 -32.61
C THR A 239 1.31 -15.74 -33.24
N LEU A 240 2.63 -15.66 -32.95
CA LEU A 240 3.52 -14.59 -33.43
C LEU A 240 3.62 -14.48 -34.96
N GLU A 241 3.37 -15.57 -35.70
CA GLU A 241 3.46 -15.62 -37.17
C GLU A 241 2.13 -15.29 -37.87
N GLY A 242 1.17 -14.70 -37.16
CA GLY A 242 -0.11 -14.23 -37.73
C GLY A 242 -1.36 -14.98 -37.26
N GLY A 243 -1.27 -15.74 -36.17
CA GLY A 243 -2.42 -16.37 -35.50
C GLY A 243 -3.05 -15.46 -34.44
N GLU A 244 -4.13 -15.92 -33.82
CA GLU A 244 -4.80 -15.21 -32.72
C GLU A 244 -4.78 -16.04 -31.44
N GLY A 245 -4.39 -15.40 -30.33
CA GLY A 245 -4.35 -16.05 -29.02
C GLY A 245 -5.29 -15.34 -28.07
N PHE A 246 -6.09 -16.11 -27.35
CA PHE A 246 -7.10 -15.58 -26.43
C PHE A 246 -6.79 -16.01 -25.00
N SER A 247 -6.91 -15.08 -24.07
CA SER A 247 -6.95 -15.34 -22.64
C SER A 247 -8.28 -14.82 -22.12
N LEU A 248 -9.12 -15.71 -21.62
CA LEU A 248 -10.42 -15.36 -21.04
C LEU A 248 -10.26 -15.42 -19.52
N THR A 249 -10.11 -14.27 -18.89
CA THR A 249 -9.90 -14.09 -17.45
C THR A 249 -10.68 -12.89 -16.97
#